data_AF-K1S934-F1
#
_entry.id   AF-K1S934-F1
#
_cell.length_a   1.000
_cell.length_b   1.000
_cell.length_c   1.000
_cell.angle_alpha   90.00
_cell.angle_beta   90.00
_cell.angle_gamma   90.00
#
_symmetry.space_group_name_H-M   'P 1'
#
loop_
_entity.id
_entity.type
_entity.pdbx_description
1 polymer ?
#
loop_
_entity_poly.entity_id
_entity_poly.type
_entity_poly.pdbx_seq_one_letter_code
_entity_poly.pdbx_strand_id
1 'polypeptide(L)'
;MTTSTVELKTSRPGVTKTEQIKTGYSNVNDYSKYLQGKYHYMNTGTTSMQGVPTTVSVSSAFLQKCMNDPEKAKYLEENLAAIPDCAKSAVNGCLGTLTNLSYMIDAKRKYFGGNIWYK
;
A
#
# COMPACT_ATOMS: atom_id res chain seq x y z
N MET A 1 19.85 6.45 9.66
CA MET A 1 18.56 6.83 9.04
C MET A 1 18.83 7.80 7.90
N THR A 2 18.30 7.51 6.73
CA THR A 2 18.49 8.30 5.51
C THR A 2 17.13 8.79 5.06
N THR A 3 17.01 10.08 4.72
CA THR A 3 15.78 10.63 4.13
C THR A 3 16.05 10.92 2.67
N SER A 4 15.21 10.38 1.80
CA SER A 4 15.27 10.63 0.36
C SER A 4 13.99 11.30 -0.08
N THR A 5 14.12 12.39 -0.84
CA THR A 5 12.98 13.00 -1.54
C THR A 5 12.76 12.23 -2.83
N VAL A 6 11.55 11.70 -3.04
CA VAL A 6 11.19 10.99 -4.26
C VAL A 6 9.92 11.54 -4.86
N GLU A 7 9.80 11.37 -6.17
CA GLU A 7 8.55 11.55 -6.87
C GLU A 7 7.80 10.23 -6.93
N LEU A 8 6.67 10.16 -6.23
CA LEU A 8 5.73 9.04 -6.30
C LEU A 8 4.77 9.27 -7.46
N LYS A 9 4.51 8.22 -8.23
CA LYS A 9 3.43 8.25 -9.24
C LYS A 9 2.06 8.33 -8.56
N THR A 10 1.15 9.12 -9.12
CA THR A 10 -0.26 9.17 -8.67
C THR A 10 -1.16 8.41 -9.64
N SER A 11 -2.42 8.22 -9.24
CA SER A 11 -3.49 7.68 -10.10
C SER A 11 -3.76 8.54 -11.34
N ARG A 12 -3.36 9.81 -11.36
CA ARG A 12 -3.54 10.72 -12.51
C ARG A 12 -2.31 10.66 -13.44
N PRO A 13 -2.48 10.31 -14.73
CA PRO A 13 -1.37 10.27 -15.69
C PRO A 13 -0.64 11.61 -15.74
N GLY A 14 0.70 11.57 -15.69
CA GLY A 14 1.54 12.77 -15.73
C GLY A 14 1.61 13.58 -14.43
N VAL A 15 0.91 13.18 -13.37
CA VAL A 15 0.98 13.83 -12.06
C VAL A 15 1.81 12.99 -11.10
N THR A 16 2.89 13.57 -10.60
CA THR A 16 3.72 13.01 -9.52
C THR A 16 3.50 13.79 -8.22
N LYS A 17 3.71 13.12 -7.09
CA LYS A 17 3.70 13.74 -5.77
C LYS A 17 5.10 13.59 -5.16
N THR A 18 5.69 14.70 -4.75
CA THR A 18 6.95 14.69 -4.01
C THR A 18 6.70 14.25 -2.57
N GLU A 19 7.37 13.19 -2.14
CA GLU A 19 7.28 12.66 -0.78
C GLU A 19 8.66 12.37 -0.21
N GLN A 20 8.78 12.49 1.11
CA GLN A 20 9.96 12.07 1.83
C GLN A 20 9.79 10.62 2.25
N ILE A 21 10.68 9.76 1.77
CA ILE A 21 10.83 8.40 2.27
C ILE A 21 11.96 8.37 3.29
N LYS A 22 11.72 7.67 4.40
CA LYS A 22 12.77 7.40 5.38
C LYS A 22 13.20 5.94 5.26
N THR A 23 14.50 5.71 5.16
CA THR A 23 15.14 4.38 5.13
C THR A 23 16.32 4.33 6.12
N GLY A 24 17.02 3.20 6.21
CA GLY A 24 18.12 3.00 7.14
C GLY A 24 17.65 2.93 8.60
N TYR A 25 16.48 2.32 8.83
CA TYR A 25 16.02 1.94 10.17
C TYR A 25 16.79 0.72 10.66
N SER A 26 17.06 0.63 11.96
CA SER A 26 17.81 -0.48 12.54
C SER A 26 16.99 -1.77 12.68
N ASN A 27 15.66 -1.68 12.66
CA ASN A 27 14.78 -2.84 12.76
C ASN A 27 13.48 -2.65 11.94
N VAL A 28 12.87 -3.77 11.56
CA VAL A 28 11.63 -3.81 10.77
C VAL A 28 10.45 -3.18 11.51
N ASN A 29 10.39 -3.30 12.84
CA ASN A 29 9.26 -2.84 13.63
C ASN A 29 9.12 -1.31 13.59
N ASP A 30 10.22 -0.58 13.75
CA ASP A 30 10.23 0.87 13.68
C ASP A 30 9.92 1.36 12.26
N TYR A 31 10.44 0.68 11.23
CA TYR A 31 10.08 0.96 9.84
C TYR A 31 8.58 0.72 9.58
N SER A 32 8.02 -0.38 10.11
CA SER A 32 6.61 -0.69 10.01
C SER A 32 5.75 0.37 10.71
N LYS A 33 6.15 0.85 11.89
CA LYS A 33 5.45 1.94 12.60
C LYS A 33 5.48 3.25 11.83
N TYR A 34 6.62 3.60 11.23
CA TYR A 34 6.72 4.76 10.35
C TYR A 34 5.73 4.67 9.19
N LEU A 35 5.69 3.52 8.52
CA LEU A 35 4.74 3.28 7.43
C LEU A 35 3.29 3.29 7.90
N GLN A 36 2.98 2.71 9.07
CA GLN A 36 1.64 2.76 9.66
C GLN A 36 1.20 4.17 10.04
N GLY A 37 2.14 5.02 10.48
CA GLY A 37 1.85 6.44 10.73
C GLY A 37 1.43 7.19 9.48
N LYS A 38 1.97 6.83 8.31
CA LYS A 38 1.57 7.38 7.00
C LYS A 38 0.34 6.68 6.40
N TYR A 39 0.30 5.36 6.50
CA TYR A 39 -0.66 4.46 5.86
C TYR A 39 -1.32 3.59 6.93
N HIS A 40 -2.30 4.15 7.64
CA HIS A 40 -2.93 3.54 8.83
C HIS A 40 -3.55 2.15 8.62
N TYR A 41 -3.83 1.78 7.36
CA TYR A 41 -4.42 0.49 6.99
C TYR A 41 -3.38 -0.62 6.78
N MET A 42 -2.09 -0.30 6.78
CA MET A 42 -1.04 -1.28 6.53
C MET A 42 -0.85 -2.22 7.73
N ASN A 43 -1.01 -3.53 7.53
CA ASN A 43 -0.75 -4.55 8.55
C ASN A 43 -1.56 -4.36 9.85
N THR A 44 -2.72 -3.71 9.80
CA THR A 44 -3.60 -3.50 10.96
C THR A 44 -4.82 -4.43 10.98
N GLY A 45 -4.89 -5.39 10.05
CA GLY A 45 -6.02 -6.31 9.89
C GLY A 45 -7.02 -5.83 8.84
N THR A 46 -8.30 -5.91 9.16
CA THR A 46 -9.39 -5.47 8.29
C THR A 46 -9.78 -4.03 8.62
N THR A 47 -9.77 -3.16 7.62
CA THR A 47 -10.32 -1.80 7.69
C THR A 47 -11.51 -1.66 6.74
N SER A 48 -12.20 -0.52 6.73
CA SER A 48 -13.19 -0.19 5.70
C SER A 48 -12.62 0.84 4.74
N MET A 49 -12.59 0.52 3.45
CA MET A 49 -12.32 1.47 2.38
C MET A 49 -13.54 1.54 1.47
N GLN A 50 -14.09 2.75 1.28
CA GLN A 50 -15.28 2.96 0.45
C GLN A 50 -16.49 2.09 0.87
N GLY A 51 -16.60 1.81 2.17
CA GLY A 51 -17.64 0.94 2.72
C GLY A 51 -17.37 -0.56 2.59
N VAL A 52 -16.25 -0.96 1.96
CA VAL A 52 -15.89 -2.37 1.74
C VAL A 52 -14.80 -2.81 2.72
N PRO A 53 -14.98 -3.94 3.43
CA PRO A 53 -13.92 -4.56 4.22
C PRO A 53 -12.66 -4.79 3.39
N THR A 54 -11.55 -4.19 3.79
CA THR A 54 -10.28 -4.20 3.06
C THR A 54 -9.14 -4.63 3.96
N THR A 55 -8.35 -5.61 3.53
CA THR A 55 -7.11 -6.04 4.18
C THR A 55 -5.90 -5.61 3.36
N VAL A 56 -4.88 -5.06 4.01
CA VAL A 56 -3.61 -4.71 3.37
C VAL A 56 -2.46 -5.33 4.14
N SER A 57 -1.83 -6.32 3.51
CA SER A 57 -0.76 -7.12 4.09
C SER A 57 0.55 -6.92 3.34
N VAL A 58 1.58 -6.51 4.05
CA VAL A 58 2.95 -6.35 3.56
C VAL A 58 3.83 -7.33 4.30
N SER A 59 4.53 -8.19 3.56
CA SER A 59 5.39 -9.21 4.17
C SER A 59 6.56 -8.58 4.94
N SER A 60 6.89 -9.15 6.10
CA SER A 60 8.03 -8.73 6.92
C SER A 60 9.36 -8.81 6.16
N ALA A 61 9.54 -9.85 5.34
CA ALA A 61 10.71 -10.02 4.49
C ALA A 61 10.84 -8.88 3.46
N PHE A 62 9.73 -8.36 2.93
CA PHE A 62 9.75 -7.22 2.02
C PHE A 62 10.02 -5.91 2.75
N LEU A 63 9.42 -5.70 3.93
CA LEU A 63 9.75 -4.56 4.80
C LEU A 63 11.24 -4.53 5.15
N GLN A 64 11.84 -5.69 5.40
CA GLN A 64 13.27 -5.81 5.68
C GLN A 64 14.15 -5.36 4.50
N LYS A 65 13.71 -5.63 3.27
CA LYS A 65 14.40 -5.15 2.07
C LYS A 65 14.18 -3.65 1.89
N CYS A 66 12.95 -3.17 2.03
CA CYS A 66 12.61 -1.76 1.87
C CYS A 66 13.34 -0.86 2.86
N MET A 67 13.56 -1.30 4.11
CA MET A 67 14.29 -0.47 5.06
C MET A 67 15.73 -0.19 4.61
N ASN A 68 16.33 -1.06 3.80
CA ASN A 68 17.73 -0.98 3.38
C ASN A 68 17.88 -0.50 1.92
N ASP A 69 16.82 -0.54 1.13
CA ASP A 69 16.83 -0.27 -0.30
C ASP A 69 15.79 0.83 -0.63
N PRO A 70 16.23 2.05 -0.97
CA PRO A 70 15.34 3.17 -1.23
C PRO A 70 14.47 2.97 -2.47
N GLU A 71 14.89 2.19 -3.46
CA GLU A 71 14.05 1.90 -4.65
C GLU A 71 12.89 0.99 -4.27
N LYS A 72 13.15 -0.02 -3.44
CA LYS A 72 12.09 -0.89 -2.90
C LYS A 72 11.18 -0.16 -1.94
N ALA A 73 11.73 0.73 -1.09
CA ALA A 73 10.93 1.59 -0.22
C ALA A 73 10.00 2.49 -1.03
N LYS A 74 10.51 3.10 -2.11
CA LYS A 74 9.71 3.88 -3.05
C LYS A 74 8.59 3.04 -3.64
N TYR A 75 8.88 1.87 -4.20
CA TYR A 75 7.85 0.97 -4.74
C TYR A 75 6.77 0.63 -3.71
N LEU A 76 7.16 0.35 -2.46
CA LEU A 76 6.20 0.05 -1.39
C LEU A 76 5.30 1.26 -1.10
N GLU A 77 5.88 2.45 -0.89
CA GLU A 77 5.12 3.67 -0.59
C GLU A 77 4.23 4.08 -1.78
N GLU A 78 4.69 3.99 -3.03
CA GLU A 78 3.85 4.21 -4.22
C GLU A 78 2.64 3.27 -4.24
N ASN A 79 2.85 1.99 -3.93
CA ASN A 79 1.77 1.01 -3.93
C ASN A 79 0.80 1.20 -2.78
N LEU A 80 1.29 1.56 -1.59
CA LEU A 80 0.44 1.90 -0.45
C LEU A 80 -0.40 3.12 -0.79
N ALA A 81 0.20 4.22 -1.26
CA ALA A 81 -0.50 5.45 -1.62
C ALA A 81 -1.59 5.24 -2.69
N ALA A 82 -1.41 4.27 -3.59
CA ALA A 82 -2.38 3.98 -4.64
C ALA A 82 -3.59 3.13 -4.16
N ILE A 83 -3.51 2.44 -3.03
CA ILE A 83 -4.59 1.52 -2.56
C ILE A 83 -5.95 2.21 -2.42
N PRO A 84 -6.09 3.39 -1.79
CA PRO A 84 -7.38 4.06 -1.64
C PRO A 84 -8.06 4.35 -2.98
N ASP A 85 -7.29 4.81 -3.98
CA ASP A 85 -7.80 5.07 -5.33
C ASP A 85 -8.16 3.78 -6.06
N CYS A 86 -7.33 2.73 -5.89
CA CYS A 86 -7.64 1.40 -6.43
C CYS A 86 -8.93 0.84 -5.82
N ALA A 87 -9.15 0.97 -4.51
CA ALA A 87 -10.35 0.51 -3.83
C ALA A 87 -11.58 1.25 -4.34
N LYS A 88 -11.49 2.59 -4.48
CA LYS A 88 -12.54 3.41 -5.08
C LYS A 88 -12.88 2.99 -6.50
N SER A 89 -11.86 2.74 -7.31
CA SER A 89 -12.04 2.31 -8.71
C SER A 89 -12.67 0.92 -8.79
N ALA A 90 -12.26 -0.01 -7.91
CA ALA A 90 -12.82 -1.35 -7.82
C ALA A 90 -14.30 -1.32 -7.39
N VAL A 91 -14.65 -0.51 -6.39
CA VAL A 91 -16.05 -0.34 -5.95
C VAL A 91 -16.90 0.27 -7.06
N ASN A 92 -16.44 1.34 -7.70
CA ASN A 92 -17.21 2.01 -8.75
C ASN A 92 -17.32 1.19 -10.04
N GLY A 93 -16.31 0.37 -10.35
CA GLY A 93 -16.29 -0.49 -11.54
C GLY A 93 -16.97 -1.85 -11.35
N CYS A 94 -17.39 -2.19 -10.13
CA CYS A 94 -18.05 -3.46 -9.86
C CYS A 94 -19.52 -3.39 -10.28
N LEU A 95 -19.93 -4.26 -11.22
CA LEU A 95 -21.34 -4.41 -11.61
C LEU A 95 -22.19 -5.14 -10.55
N GLY A 96 -21.54 -5.83 -9.60
CA GLY A 96 -22.15 -6.55 -8.49
C GLY A 96 -21.86 -5.90 -7.13
N THR A 97 -22.15 -6.61 -6.04
CA THR A 97 -21.78 -6.14 -4.70
C THR A 97 -20.37 -6.64 -4.35
N LEU A 98 -19.41 -5.72 -4.29
CA LEU A 98 -18.07 -6.01 -3.79
C LEU A 98 -18.10 -6.17 -2.27
N THR A 99 -17.73 -7.35 -1.78
CA THR A 99 -17.88 -7.70 -0.35
C THR A 99 -16.58 -7.66 0.44
N ASN A 100 -15.44 -7.77 -0.23
CA ASN A 100 -14.13 -7.66 0.38
C ASN A 100 -13.07 -7.26 -0.65
N LEU A 101 -12.04 -6.56 -0.18
CA LEU A 101 -10.81 -6.29 -0.89
C LEU A 101 -9.60 -6.81 -0.09
N SER A 102 -8.63 -7.39 -0.76
CA SER A 102 -7.39 -7.84 -0.16
C SER A 102 -6.21 -7.45 -1.04
N TYR A 103 -5.27 -6.71 -0.45
CA TYR A 103 -4.02 -6.33 -1.07
C TYR A 103 -2.87 -7.02 -0.35
N MET A 104 -2.06 -7.77 -1.10
CA MET A 104 -0.79 -8.29 -0.61
C MET A 104 0.36 -7.68 -1.41
N ILE A 105 1.33 -7.12 -0.69
CA ILE A 105 2.54 -6.55 -1.27
C ILE A 105 3.75 -7.35 -0.79
N ASP A 106 4.44 -7.98 -1.72
CA ASP A 106 5.69 -8.68 -1.47
C ASP A 106 6.80 -8.22 -2.43
N ALA A 107 8.00 -8.80 -2.27
CA ALA A 107 9.18 -8.42 -3.03
C ALA A 107 9.14 -8.81 -4.52
N LYS A 108 8.19 -9.64 -4.94
CA LYS A 108 8.10 -10.24 -6.27
C LYS A 108 6.82 -9.83 -7.00
N ARG A 109 5.70 -9.61 -6.31
CA ARG A 109 4.40 -9.26 -6.89
C ARG A 109 3.55 -8.41 -5.95
N LYS A 110 2.67 -7.60 -6.55
CA LYS A 110 1.47 -7.06 -5.91
C LYS A 110 0.30 -7.96 -6.26
N TYR A 111 -0.35 -8.53 -5.26
CA TYR A 111 -1.59 -9.26 -5.41
C TYR A 111 -2.77 -8.36 -5.02
N PHE A 112 -3.75 -8.28 -5.91
CA PHE A 112 -5.05 -7.68 -5.65
C PHE A 112 -6.11 -8.77 -5.80
N GLY A 113 -6.89 -8.99 -4.75
CA GLY A 113 -8.01 -9.92 -4.75
C GLY A 113 -9.26 -9.28 -4.15
N GLY A 114 -10.43 -9.75 -4.57
CA GLY A 114 -11.71 -9.32 -4.01
C GLY A 114 -12.81 -10.32 -4.35
N ASN A 115 -13.82 -10.41 -3.48
CA ASN A 115 -14.98 -11.29 -3.68
C ASN A 115 -16.17 -10.46 -4.20
N ILE A 116 -16.70 -10.85 -5.35
CA ILE A 116 -17.85 -10.22 -6.01
C ILE A 116 -19.02 -11.20 -5.97
N TRP A 117 -20.17 -10.75 -5.48
CA TRP A 117 -21.42 -11.49 -5.56
C TRP A 117 -22.30 -10.93 -6.67
N TYR A 118 -22.82 -11.82 -7.50
CA TYR A 118 -23.89 -11.53 -8.44
C TYR A 118 -25.22 -11.94 -7.77
N LYS A 119 -26.19 -11.02 -7.73
CA LYS A 119 -27.56 -11.32 -7.31
C LYS A 119 -28.33 -11.94 -8.46
#